data_AF-L2GUN8-F1
#
_entry.id   AF-L2GUN8-F1
#
_cell.length_a   1.000
_cell.length_b   1.000
_cell.length_c   1.000
_cell.angle_alpha   90.00
_cell.angle_beta   90.00
_cell.angle_gamma   90.00
#
_symmetry.space_group_name_H-M   'P 1'
#
loop_
_entity.id
_entity.type
_entity.pdbx_description
1 polymer ?
#
loop_
_entity_poly.entity_id
_entity_poly.type
_entity_poly.pdbx_seq_one_letter_code
_entity_poly.pdbx_strand_id
1 'polypeptide(L)'
;MLTKLSVKDLWITSNATFITLYSLYLSSWIIRLPFVASIPRIMTNIAVATAYFLTLYPQKQNLDRILENTNTFCFLFFLTNPPLLFMLPFYISSVVNVSSVVLTHPKLKKYAFASYCHAVNKNRENVIMLAYIIELCMIPLVILSSLLGYSSFFNMVSYGLLIKMSLKIDMMMRRALLIILQVIDSKIMNLPKDWQKLYMDLKDYMQVKHIVVNEEMKNK
;
A
#
# COMPACT_ATOMS: atom_id res chain seq x y z
N MET A 1 10.73 -30.00 20.40
CA MET A 1 9.29 -29.67 20.55
C MET A 1 9.00 -28.46 19.67
N LEU A 2 8.64 -28.68 18.40
CA LEU A 2 8.28 -27.59 17.47
C LEU A 2 6.88 -27.10 17.84
N THR A 3 6.79 -25.97 18.53
CA THR A 3 5.52 -25.27 18.76
C THR A 3 4.85 -25.02 17.41
N LYS A 4 3.64 -25.55 17.20
CA LYS A 4 2.84 -25.27 16.00
C LYS A 4 2.53 -23.78 15.97
N LEU A 5 3.31 -23.00 15.20
CA LEU A 5 2.99 -21.59 14.96
C LEU A 5 1.65 -21.51 14.22
N SER A 6 0.75 -20.65 14.69
CA SER A 6 -0.48 -20.37 13.97
C SER A 6 -0.18 -19.46 12.77
N VAL A 7 -1.06 -19.50 11.75
CA VAL A 7 -0.99 -18.60 10.59
C VAL A 7 -1.02 -17.12 11.03
N LYS A 8 -1.77 -16.82 12.10
CA LYS A 8 -1.84 -15.49 12.69
C LYS A 8 -0.50 -15.05 13.28
N ASP A 9 0.20 -15.95 13.97
CA ASP A 9 1.51 -15.65 14.56
C ASP A 9 2.55 -15.39 13.47
N LEU A 10 2.53 -16.19 12.39
CA LEU A 10 3.38 -15.97 11.22
C LEU A 10 3.07 -14.63 10.54
N TRP A 11 1.79 -14.27 10.43
CA TRP A 11 1.37 -13.01 9.82
C TRP A 11 1.84 -11.80 10.65
N ILE A 12 1.68 -11.86 11.98
CA ILE A 12 2.18 -10.83 12.91
C ILE A 12 3.70 -10.72 12.82
N THR A 13 4.39 -11.86 12.86
CA THR A 13 5.86 -11.91 12.83
C THR A 13 6.39 -11.35 11.50
N SER A 14 5.74 -11.65 10.39
CA SER A 14 6.11 -11.12 9.06
C SER A 14 5.94 -9.61 8.99
N ASN A 15 4.82 -9.07 9.49
CA ASN A 15 4.60 -7.62 9.58
C ASN A 15 5.62 -6.94 10.51
N ALA A 16 5.88 -7.50 11.69
CA ALA A 16 6.86 -6.96 12.64
C ALA A 16 8.29 -6.98 12.08
N THR A 17 8.65 -8.05 11.36
CA THR A 17 9.94 -8.17 10.66
C THR A 17 10.05 -7.11 9.57
N PHE A 18 9.02 -6.95 8.75
CA PHE A 18 8.97 -5.91 7.73
C PHE A 18 9.07 -4.51 8.33
N ILE A 19 8.32 -4.19 9.39
CA ILE A 19 8.42 -2.92 10.10
C ILE A 19 9.85 -2.67 10.57
N THR A 20 10.49 -3.67 11.17
CA THR A 20 11.86 -3.54 11.70
C THR A 20 12.85 -3.27 10.58
N LEU A 21 12.83 -4.09 9.52
CA LEU A 21 13.73 -3.94 8.36
C LEU A 21 13.52 -2.59 7.66
N TYR A 22 12.26 -2.18 7.47
CA TYR A 22 11.95 -0.92 6.80
C TYR A 22 12.26 0.29 7.68
N SER A 23 12.09 0.20 9.00
CA SER A 23 12.49 1.26 9.93
C SER A 23 14.00 1.47 9.93
N LEU A 24 14.79 0.39 9.81
CA LEU A 24 16.24 0.47 9.64
C LEU A 24 16.62 1.16 8.32
N TYR A 25 15.89 0.85 7.24
CA TYR A 25 16.06 1.55 5.98
C TYR A 25 15.75 3.06 6.12
N LEU A 26 14.62 3.44 6.73
CA LEU A 26 14.27 4.84 6.94
C LEU A 26 15.28 5.57 7.83
N SER A 27 15.74 4.92 8.91
CA SER A 27 16.73 5.53 9.81
C SER A 27 18.09 5.71 9.14
N SER A 28 18.43 4.88 8.15
CA SER A 28 19.69 5.02 7.38
C SER A 28 19.81 6.31 6.58
N TRP A 29 18.68 6.97 6.28
CA TRP A 29 18.65 8.26 5.60
C TRP A 29 19.05 9.41 6.53
N ILE A 30 18.85 9.24 7.84
CA ILE A 30 19.15 10.23 8.88
C ILE A 30 20.51 9.94 9.51
N ILE A 31 20.77 8.67 9.80
CA ILE A 31 21.97 8.19 10.48
C ILE A 31 22.66 7.19 9.55
N ARG A 32 23.92 7.46 9.16
CA ARG A 32 24.71 6.50 8.37
C ARG A 32 25.06 5.28 9.23
N LEU A 33 24.19 4.27 9.18
CA LEU A 33 24.41 2.97 9.83
C LEU A 33 25.11 2.03 8.84
N PRO A 34 26.38 1.65 9.07
CA PRO A 34 27.17 0.90 8.09
C PRO A 34 26.59 -0.50 7.79
N PHE A 35 25.91 -1.11 8.75
CA PHE A 35 25.30 -2.43 8.57
C PHE A 35 24.00 -2.39 7.75
N VAL A 36 23.29 -1.26 7.66
CA VAL A 36 22.03 -1.20 6.90
C VAL A 36 22.27 -1.40 5.40
N ALA A 37 23.41 -0.91 4.88
CA ALA A 37 23.81 -1.12 3.49
C ALA A 37 23.97 -2.61 3.12
N SER A 38 24.20 -3.48 4.12
CA SER A 38 24.36 -4.91 3.91
C SER A 38 23.04 -5.69 3.91
N ILE A 39 21.92 -5.09 4.33
CA ILE A 39 20.61 -5.75 4.35
C ILE A 39 20.07 -5.82 2.92
N PRO A 40 19.94 -7.02 2.33
CA PRO A 40 19.42 -7.14 0.98
C PRO A 40 17.98 -6.66 0.90
N ARG A 41 17.67 -5.81 -0.08
CA ARG A 41 16.29 -5.35 -0.38
C ARG A 41 15.29 -6.50 -0.45
N ILE A 42 15.71 -7.64 -1.00
CA ILE A 42 14.89 -8.82 -1.15
C ILE A 42 14.37 -9.36 0.19
N MET A 43 15.11 -9.22 1.30
CA MET A 43 14.62 -9.65 2.62
C MET A 43 13.41 -8.84 3.07
N THR A 44 13.45 -7.52 2.83
CA THR A 44 12.32 -6.62 3.16
C THR A 44 11.11 -6.95 2.28
N ASN A 45 11.32 -7.16 0.98
CA ASN A 45 10.28 -7.58 0.03
C ASN A 45 9.65 -8.92 0.41
N ILE A 46 10.45 -9.92 0.77
CA ILE A 46 9.94 -11.25 1.18
C ILE A 46 9.15 -11.14 2.48
N ALA A 47 9.59 -10.36 3.47
CA ALA A 47 8.87 -10.19 4.73
C ALA A 47 7.44 -9.64 4.50
N VAL A 48 7.30 -8.61 3.66
CA VAL A 48 5.99 -8.04 3.34
C VAL A 48 5.18 -8.94 2.40
N ALA A 49 5.80 -9.57 1.40
CA ALA A 49 5.13 -10.54 0.52
C ALA A 49 4.54 -11.70 1.33
N THR A 50 5.29 -12.21 2.31
CA THR A 50 4.82 -13.27 3.23
C THR A 50 3.63 -12.80 4.04
N ALA A 51 3.65 -11.57 4.55
CA ALA A 51 2.51 -11.00 5.27
C ALA A 51 1.25 -10.99 4.39
N TYR A 52 1.35 -10.54 3.12
CA TYR A 52 0.20 -10.55 2.21
C TYR A 52 -0.25 -11.96 1.83
N PHE A 53 0.68 -12.87 1.53
CA PHE A 53 0.38 -14.26 1.21
C PHE A 53 -0.40 -14.95 2.34
N LEU A 54 -0.01 -14.75 3.59
CA LEU A 54 -0.68 -15.35 4.75
C LEU A 54 -2.14 -14.89 4.92
N THR A 55 -2.51 -13.70 4.40
CA THR A 55 -3.91 -13.26 4.39
C THR A 55 -4.78 -14.02 3.37
N LEU A 56 -4.17 -14.64 2.36
CA LEU A 56 -4.86 -15.43 1.33
C LEU A 56 -5.09 -16.87 1.78
N TYR A 57 -4.35 -17.36 2.78
CA TYR A 57 -4.44 -18.73 3.27
C TYR A 57 -5.87 -19.19 3.66
N PRO A 58 -6.72 -18.37 4.31
CA PRO A 58 -8.10 -18.75 4.61
C PRO A 58 -8.95 -19.00 3.36
N GLN A 59 -8.59 -18.41 2.22
CA GLN A 59 -9.30 -18.51 0.94
C GLN A 59 -8.74 -19.59 0.01
N LYS A 60 -7.79 -20.40 0.48
CA LYS A 60 -7.03 -21.40 -0.32
C LYS A 60 -7.86 -22.37 -1.17
N GLN A 61 -9.14 -22.57 -0.83
CA GLN A 61 -10.03 -23.52 -1.52
C GLN A 61 -10.81 -22.88 -2.68
N ASN A 62 -10.81 -21.55 -2.82
CA ASN A 62 -11.55 -20.85 -3.86
C ASN A 62 -10.62 -19.87 -4.59
N LEU A 63 -10.19 -20.27 -5.78
CA LEU A 63 -9.22 -19.54 -6.58
C LEU A 63 -9.77 -18.20 -7.08
N ASP A 64 -11.06 -18.14 -7.40
CA ASP A 64 -11.72 -16.90 -7.83
C ASP A 64 -11.68 -15.84 -6.72
N ARG A 65 -11.96 -16.24 -5.47
CA ARG A 65 -11.86 -15.35 -4.31
C ARG A 65 -10.43 -14.84 -4.05
N ILE A 66 -9.41 -15.65 -4.37
CA ILE A 66 -8.02 -15.21 -4.25
C ILE A 66 -7.71 -14.17 -5.34
N LEU A 67 -8.14 -14.39 -6.57
CA LEU A 67 -7.91 -13.45 -7.68
C LEU A 67 -8.68 -12.13 -7.52
N GLU A 68 -9.81 -12.16 -6.81
CA GLU A 68 -10.57 -10.96 -6.45
C GLU A 68 -10.05 -10.25 -5.20
N ASN A 69 -9.01 -10.78 -4.54
CA ASN A 69 -8.45 -10.16 -3.35
C ASN A 69 -7.32 -9.19 -3.70
N THR A 70 -7.43 -7.92 -3.27
CA THR A 70 -6.38 -6.90 -3.45
C THR A 70 -5.02 -7.37 -2.93
N ASN A 71 -4.99 -8.17 -1.84
CA ASN A 71 -3.74 -8.68 -1.25
C ASN A 71 -2.96 -9.62 -2.19
N THR A 72 -3.62 -10.24 -3.16
CA THR A 72 -2.96 -11.03 -4.22
C THR A 72 -2.09 -10.15 -5.09
N PHE A 73 -2.57 -8.95 -5.44
CA PHE A 73 -1.80 -8.01 -6.23
C PHE A 73 -0.68 -7.35 -5.42
N CYS A 74 -0.89 -7.13 -4.11
CA CYS A 74 0.19 -6.74 -3.19
C CYS A 74 1.30 -7.81 -3.15
N PHE A 75 0.93 -9.08 -3.01
CA PHE A 75 1.89 -10.19 -3.03
C PHE A 75 2.68 -10.23 -4.34
N LEU A 76 2.00 -10.19 -5.48
CA LEU A 76 2.64 -10.18 -6.80
C LEU A 76 3.57 -8.99 -6.99
N PHE A 77 3.15 -7.79 -6.58
CA PHE A 77 4.00 -6.59 -6.65
C PHE A 77 5.31 -6.80 -5.88
N PHE A 78 5.28 -7.31 -4.65
CA PHE A 78 6.52 -7.51 -3.88
C PHE A 78 7.43 -8.63 -4.41
N LEU A 79 6.89 -9.61 -5.12
CA LEU A 79 7.70 -10.61 -5.84
C LEU A 79 8.51 -10.00 -6.98
N THR A 80 8.08 -8.86 -7.54
CA THR A 80 8.87 -8.13 -8.56
C THR A 80 10.09 -7.41 -7.97
N ASN A 81 10.31 -7.51 -6.66
CA ASN A 81 11.41 -6.88 -5.92
C ASN A 81 11.47 -5.35 -6.14
N PRO A 82 10.37 -4.62 -5.86
CA PRO A 82 10.29 -3.19 -6.07
C PRO A 82 11.32 -2.42 -5.22
N PRO A 83 11.73 -1.22 -5.68
CA PRO A 83 12.49 -0.27 -4.87
C PRO A 83 11.87 -0.03 -3.48
N LEU A 84 12.71 0.12 -2.46
CA LEU A 84 12.27 0.30 -1.07
C LEU A 84 11.38 1.53 -0.88
N LEU A 85 11.53 2.58 -1.71
CA LEU A 85 10.67 3.75 -1.65
C LEU A 85 9.18 3.41 -1.81
N PHE A 86 8.84 2.43 -2.66
CA PHE A 86 7.45 2.07 -2.95
C PHE A 86 6.78 1.28 -1.82
N MET A 87 7.53 0.87 -0.79
CA MET A 87 7.00 0.15 0.36
C MET A 87 6.35 1.04 1.42
N LEU A 88 6.53 2.37 1.36
CA LEU A 88 6.08 3.30 2.38
C LEU A 88 4.57 3.17 2.77
N PRO A 89 3.61 3.10 1.83
CA PRO A 89 2.20 2.96 2.21
C PRO A 89 1.92 1.61 2.89
N PHE A 90 2.62 0.55 2.49
CA PHE A 90 2.53 -0.77 3.08
C PHE A 90 3.14 -0.81 4.48
N TYR A 91 4.24 -0.09 4.71
CA TYR A 91 4.83 0.10 6.03
C TYR A 91 3.85 0.73 7.01
N ILE A 92 3.17 1.81 6.60
CA ILE A 92 2.14 2.47 7.42
C ILE A 92 1.01 1.48 7.75
N SER A 93 0.54 0.73 6.76
CA SER A 93 -0.51 -0.28 6.94
C SER A 93 -0.08 -1.40 7.89
N SER A 94 1.17 -1.89 7.80
CA SER A 94 1.72 -2.88 8.73
C SER A 94 1.81 -2.35 10.14
N VAL A 95 2.22 -1.09 10.35
CA VAL A 95 2.25 -0.45 11.68
C VAL A 95 0.85 -0.40 12.29
N VAL A 96 -0.16 -0.03 11.52
CA VAL A 96 -1.57 -0.04 11.97
C VAL A 96 -2.01 -1.45 12.37
N ASN A 97 -1.71 -2.44 11.52
CA ASN A 97 -2.08 -3.84 11.75
C ASN A 97 -1.45 -4.42 13.02
N VAL A 98 -0.14 -4.23 13.21
CA VAL A 98 0.57 -4.68 14.41
C VAL A 98 0.09 -3.92 15.65
N SER A 99 -0.19 -2.62 15.54
CA SER A 99 -0.70 -1.82 16.66
C SER A 99 -2.01 -2.38 17.22
N SER A 100 -2.93 -2.82 16.36
CA SER A 100 -4.18 -3.44 16.83
C SER A 100 -3.97 -4.78 17.53
N VAL A 101 -2.99 -5.56 17.09
CA VAL A 101 -2.63 -6.83 17.74
C VAL A 101 -2.03 -6.57 19.13
N VAL A 102 -1.11 -5.61 19.24
CA VAL A 102 -0.51 -5.21 20.53
C VAL A 102 -1.60 -4.80 21.53
N LEU A 103 -2.60 -4.03 21.08
CA LEU A 103 -3.72 -3.58 21.91
C LEU A 103 -4.76 -4.66 22.23
N THR A 104 -4.70 -5.83 21.62
CA THR A 104 -5.60 -6.95 21.97
C THR A 104 -4.88 -7.96 22.87
N HIS A 105 -3.56 -7.96 22.92
CA HIS A 105 -2.78 -8.93 23.69
C HIS A 105 -2.41 -8.40 25.10
N PRO A 106 -2.93 -8.98 26.20
CA PRO A 106 -2.78 -8.42 27.55
C PRO A 106 -1.32 -8.35 28.04
N LYS A 107 -0.45 -9.26 27.57
CA LYS A 107 0.99 -9.23 27.88
C LYS A 107 1.73 -8.07 27.20
N LEU A 108 1.30 -7.67 26.00
CA LEU A 108 1.98 -6.62 25.21
C LEU A 108 1.52 -5.21 25.61
N LYS A 109 0.31 -5.08 26.15
CA LYS A 109 -0.20 -3.81 26.69
C LYS A 109 0.64 -3.19 27.80
N LYS A 110 1.45 -3.99 28.51
CA LYS A 110 2.24 -3.54 29.66
C LYS A 110 3.48 -2.73 29.26
N TYR A 111 3.89 -2.76 28.00
CA TYR A 111 5.10 -2.09 27.54
C TYR A 111 4.83 -0.64 27.13
N ALA A 112 5.85 0.21 27.21
CA ALA A 112 5.74 1.64 26.90
C ALA A 112 5.25 1.93 25.48
N PHE A 113 5.59 1.08 24.49
CA PHE A 113 5.13 1.24 23.12
C PHE A 113 3.62 1.02 22.93
N ALA A 114 2.91 0.44 23.92
CA ALA A 114 1.46 0.28 23.85
C ALA A 114 0.73 1.63 23.79
N SER A 115 1.29 2.68 24.40
CA SER A 115 0.76 4.04 24.30
C SER A 115 0.81 4.57 22.86
N TYR A 116 1.92 4.32 22.16
CA TYR A 116 2.05 4.66 20.73
C TYR A 116 1.05 3.87 19.88
N CYS A 117 0.93 2.55 20.11
CA CYS A 117 -0.07 1.73 19.42
C CYS A 117 -1.50 2.23 19.66
N HIS A 118 -1.80 2.73 20.87
CA HIS A 118 -3.10 3.32 21.20
C HIS A 118 -3.37 4.59 20.38
N ALA A 119 -2.38 5.50 20.27
CA ALA A 119 -2.51 6.70 19.45
C ALA A 119 -2.71 6.38 17.96
N VAL A 120 -1.94 5.43 17.41
CA VAL A 120 -2.09 4.95 16.03
C VAL A 120 -3.49 4.38 15.81
N ASN A 121 -3.99 3.55 16.74
CA ASN A 121 -5.30 2.92 16.59
C ASN A 121 -6.46 3.91 16.82
N LYS A 122 -6.29 4.95 17.65
CA LYS A 122 -7.26 6.04 17.80
C LYS A 122 -7.47 6.80 16.50
N ASN A 123 -6.39 7.01 15.73
CA ASN A 123 -6.40 7.69 14.44
C ASN A 123 -6.40 6.72 13.24
N ARG A 124 -6.82 5.46 13.45
CA ARG A 124 -6.67 4.37 12.47
C ARG A 124 -7.15 4.76 11.06
N GLU A 125 -8.36 5.29 10.95
CA GLU A 125 -8.96 5.64 9.66
C GLU A 125 -8.11 6.68 8.91
N ASN A 126 -7.65 7.72 9.62
CA ASN A 126 -6.81 8.78 9.05
C ASN A 126 -5.45 8.25 8.62
N VAL A 127 -4.84 7.35 9.41
CA VAL A 127 -3.53 6.74 9.08
C VAL A 127 -3.64 5.83 7.86
N ILE A 128 -4.73 5.04 7.75
CA ILE A 128 -5.01 4.22 6.57
C ILE A 128 -5.28 5.11 5.35
N MET A 129 -6.07 6.18 5.51
CA MET A 129 -6.34 7.14 4.43
C MET A 129 -5.04 7.77 3.91
N LEU A 130 -4.14 8.15 4.81
CA LEU A 130 -2.82 8.67 4.45
C LEU A 130 -2.00 7.65 3.66
N ALA A 131 -2.02 6.37 4.06
CA ALA A 131 -1.36 5.31 3.31
C ALA A 131 -1.88 5.22 1.86
N TYR A 132 -3.20 5.23 1.66
CA TYR A 132 -3.79 5.21 0.31
C TYR A 132 -3.47 6.45 -0.51
N ILE A 133 -3.46 7.63 0.10
CA ILE A 133 -3.04 8.86 -0.58
C ILE A 133 -1.60 8.74 -1.05
N ILE A 134 -0.69 8.28 -0.19
CA ILE A 134 0.72 8.05 -0.54
C ILE A 134 0.81 7.02 -1.68
N GLU A 135 0.06 5.93 -1.60
CA GLU A 135 0.03 4.88 -2.63
C GLU A 135 -0.39 5.42 -4.01
N LEU A 136 -1.42 6.26 -4.07
CA LEU A 136 -1.84 6.91 -5.32
C LEU A 136 -0.79 7.93 -5.81
N CYS A 137 -0.20 8.71 -4.90
CA CYS A 137 0.87 9.67 -5.24
C CYS A 137 2.16 8.99 -5.72
N MET A 138 2.36 7.69 -5.46
CA MET A 138 3.50 6.94 -5.97
C MET A 138 3.35 6.53 -7.45
N ILE A 139 2.16 6.63 -8.05
CA ILE A 139 1.94 6.24 -9.47
C ILE A 139 2.88 7.00 -10.43
N PRO A 140 2.97 8.34 -10.39
CA PRO A 140 3.89 9.07 -11.27
C PRO A 140 5.35 8.70 -11.00
N LEU A 141 5.71 8.46 -9.73
CA LEU A 141 7.07 8.08 -9.34
C LEU A 141 7.46 6.70 -9.88
N VAL A 142 6.55 5.73 -9.87
CA VAL A 142 6.77 4.38 -10.41
C VAL A 142 6.94 4.44 -11.93
N ILE A 143 6.11 5.21 -12.63
CA ILE A 143 6.22 5.42 -14.08
C ILE A 143 7.56 6.07 -14.40
N LEU A 144 7.89 7.20 -13.75
CA LEU A 144 9.14 7.92 -13.97
C LEU A 144 10.36 7.04 -13.69
N SER A 145 10.37 6.31 -12.57
CA SER A 145 11.47 5.42 -12.21
C SER A 145 11.67 4.30 -13.22
N SER A 146 10.59 3.82 -13.84
CA SER A 146 10.66 2.76 -14.86
C SER A 146 11.17 3.32 -16.19
N LEU A 147 10.74 4.52 -16.59
CA LEU A 147 11.23 5.21 -17.78
C LEU A 147 12.73 5.54 -17.69
N LEU A 148 13.20 5.92 -16.49
CA LEU A 148 14.60 6.21 -16.22
C LEU A 148 15.46 4.94 -15.99
N GLY A 149 14.87 3.74 -16.04
CA GLY A 149 15.59 2.48 -15.84
C GLY A 149 15.96 2.15 -14.38
N TYR A 150 15.48 2.93 -13.41
CA TYR A 150 15.68 2.65 -11.96
C TYR A 150 14.76 1.55 -11.43
N SER A 151 13.71 1.21 -12.17
CA SER A 151 12.73 0.17 -11.82
C SER A 151 12.41 -0.68 -13.05
N SER A 152 12.05 -1.94 -12.83
CA SER A 152 11.65 -2.84 -13.91
C SER A 152 10.28 -2.46 -14.48
N PHE A 153 10.05 -2.75 -15.76
CA PHE A 153 8.72 -2.64 -16.38
C PHE A 153 7.67 -3.50 -15.66
N PHE A 154 8.06 -4.67 -15.14
CA PHE A 154 7.19 -5.53 -14.37
C PHE A 154 6.71 -4.89 -13.06
N ASN A 155 7.55 -4.09 -12.40
CA ASN A 155 7.15 -3.33 -11.21
C ASN A 155 6.05 -2.32 -11.58
N MET A 156 6.18 -1.64 -12.72
CA MET A 156 5.16 -0.68 -13.19
C MET A 156 3.84 -1.36 -13.50
N VAL A 157 3.86 -2.48 -14.23
CA VAL A 157 2.64 -3.23 -14.59
C VAL A 157 1.97 -3.81 -13.35
N SER A 158 2.73 -4.47 -12.47
CA SER A 158 2.19 -5.05 -11.23
C SER A 158 1.64 -3.98 -10.28
N TYR A 159 2.31 -2.83 -10.16
CA TYR A 159 1.79 -1.69 -9.40
C TYR A 159 0.51 -1.12 -10.02
N GLY A 160 0.46 -0.96 -11.35
CA GLY A 160 -0.75 -0.50 -12.04
C GLY A 160 -1.95 -1.44 -11.85
N LEU A 161 -1.72 -2.76 -11.88
CA LEU A 161 -2.74 -3.76 -11.58
C LEU A 161 -3.20 -3.68 -10.12
N LEU A 162 -2.26 -3.52 -9.18
CA LEU A 162 -2.56 -3.32 -7.76
C LEU A 162 -3.48 -2.11 -7.57
N ILE A 163 -3.11 -0.94 -8.09
CA ILE A 163 -3.93 0.29 -7.99
C ILE A 163 -5.32 0.08 -8.61
N LYS A 164 -5.39 -0.52 -9.81
CA LYS A 164 -6.65 -0.79 -10.50
C LYS A 164 -7.57 -1.66 -9.64
N MET A 165 -7.03 -2.71 -9.02
CA MET A 165 -7.80 -3.62 -8.18
C MET A 165 -8.19 -2.97 -6.85
N SER A 166 -7.29 -2.22 -6.22
CA SER A 166 -7.59 -1.42 -5.01
C SER A 166 -8.73 -0.43 -5.27
N LEU A 167 -8.75 0.27 -6.41
CA LEU A 167 -9.84 1.20 -6.77
C LEU A 167 -11.17 0.49 -7.07
N LYS A 168 -11.11 -0.72 -7.63
CA LYS A 168 -12.31 -1.54 -7.91
C LYS A 168 -12.95 -2.04 -6.62
N ILE A 169 -12.15 -2.50 -5.67
CA ILE A 169 -12.64 -3.23 -4.49
C ILE A 169 -12.79 -2.31 -3.27
N ASP A 170 -11.81 -1.47 -2.98
CA ASP A 170 -11.73 -0.73 -1.71
C ASP A 170 -12.36 0.67 -1.81
N MET A 171 -13.38 0.91 -0.98
CA MET A 171 -14.04 2.22 -0.86
C MET A 171 -13.10 3.30 -0.34
N MET A 172 -12.16 2.98 0.54
CA MET A 172 -11.20 3.93 1.11
C MET A 172 -10.20 4.40 0.06
N MET A 173 -9.76 3.52 -0.84
CA MET A 173 -8.90 3.88 -1.96
C MET A 173 -9.61 4.85 -2.93
N ARG A 174 -10.90 4.62 -3.21
CA ARG A 174 -11.72 5.56 -4.00
C ARG A 174 -11.85 6.92 -3.31
N ARG A 175 -12.09 6.94 -1.99
CA ARG A 175 -12.15 8.17 -1.21
C ARG A 175 -10.82 8.93 -1.22
N ALA A 176 -9.69 8.23 -1.12
CA ALA A 176 -8.36 8.82 -1.25
C ALA A 176 -8.16 9.49 -2.62
N LEU A 177 -8.59 8.82 -3.70
CA LEU A 177 -8.55 9.40 -5.05
C LEU A 177 -9.37 10.68 -5.15
N LEU A 178 -10.60 10.68 -4.60
CA LEU A 178 -11.45 11.87 -4.58
C LEU A 178 -10.80 13.04 -3.82
N ILE A 179 -10.15 12.78 -2.69
CA ILE A 179 -9.41 13.80 -1.93
C ILE A 179 -8.28 14.40 -2.79
N ILE A 180 -7.50 13.55 -3.47
CA ILE A 180 -6.44 14.02 -4.37
C ILE A 180 -7.01 14.88 -5.50
N LEU A 181 -8.09 14.43 -6.14
CA LEU A 181 -8.76 15.19 -7.21
C LEU A 181 -9.29 16.54 -6.70
N GLN A 182 -9.88 16.60 -5.51
CA GLN A 182 -10.34 17.86 -4.90
C GLN A 182 -9.19 18.83 -4.65
N VAL A 183 -8.03 18.33 -4.20
CA VAL A 183 -6.83 19.17 -4.03
C VAL A 183 -6.36 19.68 -5.39
N ILE A 184 -6.29 18.82 -6.42
CA ILE A 184 -5.89 19.24 -7.77
C ILE A 184 -6.87 20.27 -8.34
N ASP A 185 -8.19 20.04 -8.23
CA ASP A 185 -9.25 20.96 -8.62
C ASP A 185 -9.07 22.34 -7.96
N SER A 186 -8.75 22.38 -6.66
CA SER A 186 -8.53 23.64 -5.94
C SER A 186 -7.28 24.39 -6.40
N LYS A 187 -6.27 23.68 -6.91
CA LYS A 187 -4.98 24.23 -7.33
C LYS A 187 -4.96 24.61 -8.81
N ILE A 188 -5.74 23.93 -9.66
CA ILE A 188 -5.77 24.17 -11.11
C ILE A 188 -6.17 25.61 -11.44
N MET A 189 -7.05 26.21 -10.63
CA MET A 189 -7.52 27.59 -10.80
C MET A 189 -6.39 28.63 -10.75
N ASN A 190 -5.25 28.29 -10.16
CA ASN A 190 -4.09 29.18 -10.07
C ASN A 190 -3.07 28.97 -11.20
N LEU A 191 -3.29 28.01 -12.10
CA LEU A 191 -2.39 27.71 -13.23
C LEU A 191 -2.78 28.52 -14.48
N PRO A 192 -1.87 28.64 -15.47
CA PRO A 192 -2.19 29.28 -16.75
C PRO A 192 -3.39 28.61 -17.45
N LYS A 193 -4.15 29.38 -18.24
CA LYS A 193 -5.39 28.93 -18.89
C LYS A 193 -5.22 27.66 -19.74
N ASP A 194 -4.05 27.48 -20.37
CA ASP A 194 -3.76 26.28 -21.18
C ASP A 194 -3.75 25.00 -20.34
N TRP A 195 -3.17 25.06 -19.13
CA TRP A 195 -3.14 23.94 -18.19
C TRP A 195 -4.51 23.68 -17.57
N GLN A 196 -5.29 24.74 -17.32
CA GLN A 196 -6.68 24.59 -16.87
C GLN A 196 -7.51 23.86 -17.93
N LYS A 197 -7.41 24.26 -19.19
CA LYS A 197 -8.12 23.64 -20.30
C LYS A 197 -7.75 22.16 -20.46
N LEU A 198 -6.45 21.85 -20.50
CA LEU A 198 -5.95 20.47 -20.58
C LEU A 198 -6.53 19.60 -19.46
N TYR A 199 -6.57 20.12 -18.24
CA TYR A 199 -7.10 19.40 -17.08
C TYR A 199 -8.61 19.17 -17.18
N MET A 200 -9.38 20.18 -17.58
CA MET A 200 -10.83 20.04 -17.76
C MET A 200 -11.17 19.03 -18.86
N ASP A 201 -10.44 19.06 -19.99
CA ASP A 201 -10.61 18.08 -21.08
C ASP A 201 -10.34 16.65 -20.58
N LEU A 202 -9.28 16.45 -19.78
CA LEU A 202 -8.96 15.14 -19.17
C LEU A 202 -10.03 14.69 -18.15
N LYS A 203 -10.52 15.63 -17.33
CA LYS A 203 -11.55 15.37 -16.32
C LYS A 203 -12.86 14.92 -16.98
N ASP A 204 -13.28 15.62 -18.03
CA ASP A 204 -14.50 15.30 -18.77
C ASP A 204 -14.37 13.94 -19.47
N TYR A 205 -13.22 13.64 -20.07
CA TYR A 205 -12.95 12.31 -20.64
C TYR A 205 -13.07 11.19 -19.59
N MET A 206 -12.56 11.40 -18.37
CA MET A 206 -12.68 10.42 -17.29
C MET A 206 -14.12 10.24 -16.79
N GLN A 207 -14.91 11.33 -16.72
CA GLN A 207 -16.31 11.28 -16.28
C GLN A 207 -17.24 10.61 -17.31
N VAL A 208 -17.07 10.91 -18.60
CA VAL A 208 -17.82 10.27 -19.69
C VAL A 208 -17.58 8.76 -19.69
N LYS A 209 -16.33 8.33 -19.47
CA LYS A 209 -16.01 6.89 -19.40
C LYS A 209 -16.60 6.21 -18.16
N HIS A 210 -16.73 6.92 -17.04
CA HIS A 210 -17.40 6.43 -15.83
C HIS A 210 -18.91 6.22 -16.02
N ILE A 211 -19.56 7.05 -16.85
CA ILE A 211 -21.00 6.93 -17.17
C ILE A 211 -21.24 5.70 -18.07
N VAL A 212 -20.43 5.53 -19.13
CA VAL A 212 -20.55 4.41 -20.08
C VAL A 212 -20.30 3.05 -19.39
N VAL A 213 -19.32 2.97 -18.48
CA VAL A 213 -19.02 1.73 -17.74
C VAL A 213 -20.10 1.37 -16.71
N ASN A 214 -20.81 2.35 -16.15
CA ASN A 214 -21.94 2.11 -15.25
C ASN A 214 -23.20 1.64 -16.00
N GLU A 215 -23.39 2.03 -17.26
CA GLU A 215 -24.48 1.54 -18.11
C GLU A 215 -24.24 0.10 -18.57
N GLU A 216 -23.00 -0.27 -18.91
CA GLU A 216 -22.65 -1.65 -19.26
C GLU A 216 -22.78 -2.62 -18.07
N MET A 217 -22.58 -2.16 -16.83
CA MET A 217 -22.81 -2.97 -15.62
C MET A 217 -24.27 -3.06 -15.20
N LYS A 218 -25.15 -2.16 -15.66
CA LYS A 218 -26.61 -2.30 -15.45
C LYS A 218 -27.29 -3.22 -16.46
N ASN A 219 -26.63 -3.47 -17.60
CA ASN A 219 -27.13 -4.30 -18.69
C ASN A 219 -26.56 -5.75 -18.67
N LYS A 220 -25.95 -6.17 -17.56
CA LYS A 220 -25.53 -7.56 -17.28
C LYS A 220 -26.16 -8.03 -15.98
#